data_AF-I0R3V7-F1
#
_entry.id   AF-I0R3V7-F1
#
_cell.length_a   1.000
_cell.length_b   1.000
_cell.length_c   1.000
_cell.angle_alpha   90.00
_cell.angle_beta   90.00
_cell.angle_gamma   90.00
#
_symmetry.space_group_name_H-M   'P 1'
#
loop_
_entity.id
_entity.type
_entity.pdbx_description
1 polymer ?
#
loop_
_entity_poly.entity_id
_entity_poly.type
_entity_poly.pdbx_seq_one_letter_code
_entity_poly.pdbx_strand_id
1 'polypeptide(L)' 'MNEQKKYEVIKGLADHPDTANKNRAAMVLGCTRRHINRMLQGYIKSGKKFFLHGNKG' A
#
# COMPACT_ATOMS: atom_id res chain seq x y z
N MET A 1 -6.89 1.97 10.37
CA MET A 1 -6.74 1.02 9.23
C MET A 1 -5.57 0.09 9.51
N ASN A 2 -5.76 -1.22 9.37
CA ASN A 2 -4.71 -2.21 9.66
C ASN A 2 -3.51 -2.02 8.71
N GLU A 3 -2.32 -1.84 9.27
CA GLU A 3 -1.06 -1.67 8.53
C GLU A 3 -0.71 -2.88 7.71
N GLN A 4 -1.00 -4.08 8.24
CA GLN A 4 -0.81 -5.33 7.53
C GLN A 4 -1.66 -5.37 6.24
N LYS A 5 -2.92 -4.93 6.33
CA LYS A 5 -3.81 -4.84 5.16
C LYS A 5 -3.31 -3.84 4.10
N LYS A 6 -2.74 -2.70 4.53
CA LYS A 6 -2.12 -1.74 3.58
C LYS A 6 -0.92 -2.37 2.89
N TYR A 7 -0.05 -3.01 3.65
CA TYR A 7 1.14 -3.68 3.14
C TYR A 7 0.79 -4.76 2.12
N GLU A 8 -0.14 -5.66 2.43
CA GLU A 8 -0.52 -6.76 1.54
C GLU A 8 -1.07 -6.27 0.20
N VAL A 9 -1.97 -5.27 0.23
CA VAL A 9 -2.55 -4.71 -0.99
C VAL A 9 -1.49 -4.01 -1.84
N ILE A 10 -0.57 -3.27 -1.22
CA ILE A 10 0.48 -2.55 -1.95
C ILE A 10 1.55 -3.51 -2.46
N LYS A 11 1.93 -4.53 -1.68
CA LYS A 11 2.81 -5.62 -2.10
C LYS A 11 2.26 -6.34 -3.31
N GLY A 12 0.97 -6.71 -3.31
CA GLY A 12 0.34 -7.36 -4.45
C GLY A 12 0.35 -6.51 -5.73
N LEU A 13 0.19 -5.18 -5.61
CA LEU A 13 0.33 -4.27 -6.76
C LEU A 13 1.75 -4.17 -7.30
N ALA A 14 2.76 -4.31 -6.43
CA ALA A 14 4.16 -4.22 -6.81
C ALA A 14 4.70 -5.54 -7.38
N ASP A 15 4.28 -6.68 -6.81
CA ASP A 15 4.73 -8.02 -7.20
C ASP A 15 4.09 -8.49 -8.51
N HIS A 16 2.89 -7.98 -8.84
CA HIS A 16 2.13 -8.35 -10.04
C HIS A 16 1.77 -7.13 -10.90
N PRO A 17 2.76 -6.46 -11.53
CA PRO A 17 2.54 -5.22 -12.28
C PRO A 17 1.55 -5.40 -13.46
N ASP A 18 1.54 -6.56 -14.11
CA ASP A 18 0.69 -6.83 -15.28
C ASP A 18 -0.81 -6.89 -14.96
N THR A 19 -1.16 -7.15 -13.68
CA THR A 19 -2.57 -7.19 -13.21
C THR A 19 -2.89 -6.08 -12.21
N ALA A 20 -1.96 -5.13 -12.03
CA ALA A 20 -2.04 -4.11 -11.00
C ALA A 20 -3.14 -3.07 -11.28
N ASN A 21 -4.23 -3.12 -10.51
CA ASN A 21 -5.31 -2.12 -10.57
C ASN A 21 -5.32 -1.18 -9.36
N LYS A 22 -4.74 0.02 -9.54
CA LYS A 22 -4.65 1.06 -8.50
C LYS A 22 -6.00 1.61 -8.06
N ASN A 23 -7.02 1.61 -8.93
CA ASN A 23 -8.37 2.07 -8.58
C ASN A 23 -9.07 1.05 -7.67
N ARG A 24 -8.92 -0.25 -7.96
CA ARG A 24 -9.42 -1.31 -7.08
C ARG A 24 -8.76 -1.26 -5.71
N ALA A 25 -7.44 -1.08 -5.64
CA ALA A 25 -6.73 -0.94 -4.38
C ALA A 25 -7.20 0.30 -3.59
N ALA A 26 -7.43 1.43 -4.27
CA ALA A 26 -8.00 2.63 -3.66
C ALA A 26 -9.38 2.36 -3.03
N MET A 27 -10.27 1.65 -3.73
CA MET A 27 -11.57 1.23 -3.18
C MET A 27 -11.43 0.28 -1.99
N VAL A 28 -10.61 -0.77 -2.09
CA VAL A 28 -10.38 -1.75 -1.01
C VAL A 28 -9.81 -1.11 0.25
N LEU A 29 -8.93 -0.11 0.05
CA LEU A 29 -8.27 0.61 1.13
C LEU A 29 -9.06 1.84 1.59
N GLY A 30 -10.18 2.18 0.95
CA GLY A 30 -10.99 3.36 1.26
C GLY A 30 -10.20 4.67 1.17
N CYS A 31 -9.26 4.77 0.22
CA CYS A 31 -8.40 5.92 0.06
C CYS A 31 -8.33 6.38 -1.40
N THR A 32 -7.64 7.48 -1.68
CA THR A 32 -7.50 7.99 -3.04
C THR A 32 -6.39 7.28 -3.81
N ARG A 33 -6.46 7.29 -5.14
CA ARG A 33 -5.38 6.79 -6.01
C ARG A 33 -4.02 7.46 -5.74
N ARG A 34 -4.02 8.74 -5.34
CA ARG A 34 -2.82 9.46 -4.89
C ARG A 34 -2.21 8.79 -3.65
N HIS A 35 -3.03 8.36 -2.71
CA HIS A 35 -2.58 7.67 -1.51
C HIS A 35 -1.93 6.33 -1.87
N ILE A 36 -2.52 5.57 -2.81
CA ILE A 36 -1.93 4.34 -3.35
C ILE A 36 -0.56 4.59 -3.96
N ASN A 37 -0.43 5.60 -4.83
CA ASN A 37 0.86 5.95 -5.44
C ASN A 37 1.92 6.30 -4.38
N ARG A 38 1.55 7.05 -3.33
CA ARG A 38 2.46 7.38 -2.23
C ARG A 38 2.90 6.14 -1.45
N MET A 39 1.98 5.20 -1.20
CA MET A 39 2.30 3.93 -0.54
C MET A 39 3.19 3.03 -1.41
N LEU A 40 2.96 2.99 -2.73
CA LEU A 40 3.79 2.26 -3.69
C LEU A 40 5.23 2.81 -3.70
N GLN A 41 5.38 4.13 -3.75
CA GLN A 41 6.70 4.78 -3.65
C GLN A 41 7.37 4.48 -2.30
N GLY A 42 6.61 4.55 -1.20
CA GLY A 42 7.10 4.18 0.13
C GLY A 42 7.54 2.72 0.23
N TYR A 43 6.78 1.80 -0.37
CA TYR A 43 7.11 0.38 -0.43
C TYR A 43 8.39 0.13 -1.25
N ILE A 44 8.56 0.79 -2.39
CA ILE A 44 9.78 0.66 -3.20
C ILE A 44 11.01 1.17 -2.42
N LYS A 45 10.86 2.26 -1.65
CA LYS A 45 11.98 2.87 -0.90
C LYS A 45 12.33 2.14 0.39
N SER A 46 11.33 1.65 1.12
CA SER A 46 11.51 1.16 2.50
C SER A 46 10.86 -0.19 2.78
N GLY A 47 10.24 -0.81 1.78
CA GLY A 47 9.58 -2.11 1.89
C GLY A 47 8.48 -2.12 2.94
N LYS A 48 8.38 -3.24 3.66
CA LYS A 48 7.42 -3.43 4.76
C LYS A 48 7.55 -2.36 5.86
N LYS A 49 8.76 -1.82 6.10
CA LYS A 49 9.00 -0.82 7.15
C LYS A 49 8.21 0.47 6.95
N PHE A 50 7.86 0.81 5.69
CA PHE A 50 7.01 1.96 5.40
C PHE A 50 5.62 1.86 6.06
N PHE A 51 5.13 0.66 6.31
CA PHE A 51 3.80 0.43 6.90
C PHE A 51 3.86 0.16 8.40
N LEU A 52 5.05 -0.13 8.94
CA LEU A 52 5.24 -0.32 10.37
C LEU A 52 5.44 1.05 11.00
N HIS A 53 4.53 1.49 11.86
CA HIS A 53 4.69 2.73 12.61
C HIS A 53 4.86 2.36 14.08
N GLY A 54 6.00 2.75 14.66
CA GLY A 54 6.20 2.67 16.11
C GLY A 54 5.35 3.72 16.80
N ASN A 55 4.80 3.37 17.96
CA ASN A 55 3.83 4.15 18.75
C ASN A 55 2.45 4.30 18.09
N LYS A 56 1.62 3.28 18.26
CA LYS A 56 0.18 3.49 18.46
C LYS A 56 -0.04 3.30 19.96
N GLY A 57 -0.21 4.40 20.68
CA GLY A 57 -0.66 4.37 22.07
C GLY A 57 -2.02 3.69 22.18
#